data_AF-X1RSH3-F1
#
_entry.id   AF-X1RSH3-F1
#
_cell.length_a   1.000
_cell.length_b   1.000
_cell.length_c   1.000
_cell.angle_alpha   90.00
_cell.angle_beta   90.00
_cell.angle_gamma   90.00
#
_symmetry.space_group_name_H-M   'P 1'
#
loop_
_entity.id
_entity.type
_entity.pdbx_description
1 polymer ?
#
loop_
_entity_poly.entity_id
_entity_poly.type
_entity_poly.pdbx_seq_one_letter_code
_entity_poly.pdbx_strand_id
1 'polypeptide(L)' 'MRIVLLGAPGAGKGTQAKVISNKFNIPCISTGDILRNEINKGSELGKKAVRFVENKLRNCCRKKHN' A
#
# COMPACT_ATOMS: atom_id res chain seq x y z
N MET A 1 20.46 -7.36 2.16
CA MET A 1 19.76 -7.49 0.87
C MET A 1 18.59 -6.50 0.83
N ARG A 2 18.33 -5.84 -0.31
CA ARG A 2 17.18 -4.92 -0.50
C ARG A 2 16.37 -5.37 -1.70
N ILE A 3 15.06 -5.54 -1.55
CA ILE A 3 14.16 -6.08 -2.58
C ILE A 3 13.00 -5.09 -2.77
N VAL A 4 12.67 -4.80 -4.02
CA VAL A 4 11.50 -4.00 -4.40
C VAL A 4 10.54 -4.87 -5.18
N LEU A 5 9.29 -4.97 -4.73
CA LEU A 5 8.24 -5.76 -5.38
C LEU A 5 7.32 -4.85 -6.21
N LEU A 6 7.33 -5.04 -7.52
CA LEU A 6 6.52 -4.30 -8.50
C LEU A 6 5.46 -5.21 -9.14
N GLY A 7 4.36 -4.62 -9.60
CA GLY A 7 3.25 -5.37 -10.21
C GLY A 7 1.90 -4.68 -10.05
N ALA A 8 0.91 -5.11 -10.84
CA ALA A 8 -0.42 -4.52 -10.87
C ALA A 8 -1.16 -4.60 -9.50
N PRO A 9 -2.16 -3.73 -9.25
CA PRO A 9 -3.08 -3.92 -8.12
C PRO A 9 -3.71 -5.32 -8.16
N GLY A 10 -3.80 -6.01 -7.02
CA GLY A 10 -4.32 -7.38 -6.96
C GLY A 10 -3.34 -8.49 -7.37
N ALA A 11 -2.14 -8.18 -7.89
CA ALA A 11 -1.15 -9.19 -8.32
C ALA A 11 -0.48 -10.00 -7.18
N GLY A 12 -1.00 -9.98 -5.95
CA GLY A 12 -0.48 -10.80 -4.84
C GLY A 12 0.85 -10.35 -4.23
N LYS A 13 1.36 -9.15 -4.55
CA LYS A 13 2.64 -8.63 -4.04
C LYS A 13 2.78 -8.72 -2.52
N GLY A 14 1.73 -8.36 -1.78
CA GLY A 14 1.75 -8.41 -0.30
C GLY A 14 1.89 -9.84 0.23
N THR A 15 1.24 -10.81 -0.42
CA THR A 15 1.37 -12.24 -0.09
C THR A 15 2.80 -12.71 -0.29
N GLN A 16 3.40 -12.40 -1.45
CA GLN A 16 4.79 -12.78 -1.75
C GLN A 16 5.78 -12.07 -0.82
N ALA A 17 5.53 -10.81 -0.47
CA ALA A 17 6.37 -10.05 0.45
C ALA A 17 6.45 -10.71 1.84
N LYS A 18 5.34 -11.22 2.36
CA LYS A 18 5.30 -11.96 3.63
C LYS A 18 6.11 -13.26 3.56
N VAL A 19 5.99 -14.02 2.47
CA VAL A 19 6.75 -15.26 2.27
C VAL A 19 8.26 -14.99 2.26
N ILE A 20 8.69 -13.96 1.51
CA ILE A 20 10.09 -13.54 1.44
C ILE A 20 10.59 -13.06 2.81
N SER A 21 9.76 -12.26 3.50
CA SER A 21 10.08 -11.72 4.82
C SER A 21 10.36 -12.84 5.82
N ASN A 22 9.48 -13.85 5.89
CA ASN A 22 9.62 -14.98 6.80
C ASN A 22 10.81 -15.88 6.43
N LYS A 23 11.02 -16.14 5.13
CA LYS A 23 12.08 -17.05 4.67
C LYS A 23 13.48 -16.49 4.87
N PHE A 24 13.65 -15.19 4.69
CA PHE A 24 14.97 -14.54 4.74
C PHE A 24 15.16 -13.68 5.99
N ASN A 25 14.17 -13.65 6.90
CA ASN A 25 14.13 -12.79 8.07
C ASN A 25 14.36 -11.30 7.73
N ILE A 26 13.76 -10.85 6.63
CA ILE A 26 13.87 -9.47 6.13
C ILE A 26 12.56 -8.74 6.42
N PRO A 27 12.56 -7.57 7.08
CA PRO A 27 11.33 -6.85 7.35
C PRO A 27 10.64 -6.39 6.06
N CYS A 28 9.37 -6.73 5.90
CA CYS A 28 8.54 -6.24 4.80
C CYS A 28 8.06 -4.82 5.11
N ILE A 29 8.48 -3.84 4.31
CA ILE A 29 8.04 -2.45 4.42
C ILE A 29 7.08 -2.14 3.27
N SER A 30 5.91 -1.62 3.60
CA SER A 30 4.85 -1.26 2.66
C SER A 30 4.54 0.24 2.79
N THR A 31 4.74 0.98 1.70
CA THR A 31 4.45 2.43 1.65
C THR A 31 2.98 2.72 1.95
N GLY A 32 2.08 1.84 1.52
CA GLY A 32 0.66 1.96 1.79
C GLY A 32 0.32 1.75 3.28
N ASP A 33 1.02 0.88 3.99
CA ASP A 33 0.82 0.68 5.44
C ASP A 33 1.42 1.84 6.24
N ILE A 34 2.60 2.32 5.87
CA ILE A 34 3.21 3.51 6.50
C ILE A 34 2.28 4.72 6.39
N LEU A 35 1.77 5.02 5.19
CA LEU A 35 0.88 6.15 4.97
C LEU A 35 -0.43 6.01 5.75
N ARG A 36 -1.05 4.81 5.76
CA ARG A 36 -2.27 4.56 6.54
C ARG A 36 -2.04 4.70 8.05
N ASN A 37 -0.90 4.23 8.54
CA ASN A 37 -0.54 4.37 9.95
C ASN A 37 -0.37 5.84 10.36
N GLU A 38 0.30 6.65 9.54
CA GLU A 38 0.47 8.07 9.80
C GLU A 38 -0.85 8.86 9.74
N ILE A 39 -1.75 8.47 8.83
CA ILE A 39 -3.13 8.98 8.79
C ILE A 39 -3.87 8.65 10.10
N ASN A 40 -3.82 7.39 10.54
CA ASN A 40 -4.52 6.95 11.75
C ASN A 40 -3.99 7.62 13.02
N LYS A 41 -2.70 7.95 13.06
CA LYS A 41 -2.09 8.72 14.17
C LYS A 41 -2.48 10.19 14.18
N GLY A 42 -3.11 10.70 13.12
CA GLY A 42 -3.43 12.12 12.97
C GLY A 42 -2.18 13.01 12.87
N SER A 43 -1.05 12.47 12.42
CA SER A 43 0.19 13.24 12.29
C SER A 43 0.03 14.36 11.26
N GLU A 44 0.85 15.41 11.34
CA GLU A 44 0.85 16.50 10.34
C GLU A 44 1.07 15.97 8.91
N LEU A 45 1.90 14.92 8.78
CA LEU A 45 2.08 14.20 7.52
C LEU A 45 0.80 13.44 7.12
N GLY A 46 0.19 12.73 8.08
CA GLY A 46 -1.07 12.01 7.90
C GLY A 46 -2.19 12.90 7.36
N LYS A 47 -2.43 14.05 7.99
CA LYS A 47 -3.47 15.02 7.56
C LYS A 47 -3.28 15.49 6.11
N LYS A 48 -2.03 15.74 5.70
CA LYS A 48 -1.70 16.09 4.30
C LYS A 48 -1.93 14.89 3.37
N ALA A 49 -1.55 13.69 3.80
CA ALA A 49 -1.68 12.45 3.03
C ALA A 49 -3.13 12.02 2.79
N VAL A 50 -4.05 12.26 3.74
CA VAL A 50 -5.49 11.93 3.61
C VAL A 50 -6.06 12.43 2.29
N ARG A 51 -5.78 13.69 1.94
CA ARG A 51 -6.27 14.34 0.71
C ARG A 51 -5.87 13.57 -0.56
N PHE A 52 -4.75 12.86 -0.55
CA PHE A 52 -4.26 12.10 -1.69
C PHE A 52 -4.73 10.64 -1.69
N VAL A 53 -4.90 10.05 -0.50
CA VAL A 53 -5.32 8.64 -0.35
C VAL A 53 -6.82 8.49 -0.61
N GLU A 54 -7.67 9.38 -0.09
CA GLU A 54 -9.13 9.33 -0.28
C GLU A 54 -9.54 9.63 -1.73
N ASN A 55 -8.79 10.47 -2.43
CA ASN A 55 -9.07 10.82 -3.83
C ASN A 55 -8.79 9.71 -4.84
N LYS A 56 -8.30 8.53 -4.41
CA LYS A 56 -8.04 7.39 -5.32
C LYS A 56 -9.25 6.48 -5.58
N LEU A 57 -10.43 6.75 -5.01
CA LEU A 57 -11.58 5.83 -5.10
C LEU A 57 -12.77 6.29 -5.96
N ARG A 58 -12.67 7.35 -6.77
CA ARG A 58 -13.79 7.70 -7.67
C ARG A 58 -13.76 7.05 -9.05
N ASN A 59 -12.62 6.51 -9.51
CA ASN A 59 -12.48 6.08 -10.90
C ASN A 59 -12.06 4.61 -11.13
N CYS A 60 -11.88 3.79 -10.10
CA CYS A 60 -11.35 2.43 -10.29
C CYS A 60 -12.43 1.35 -10.55
N CYS A 61 -13.70 1.56 -10.17
CA CYS A 61 -14.75 0.55 -10.30
C CYS A 61 -15.97 0.94 -11.17
N ARG A 62 -16.04 2.16 -11.73
CA ARG A 62 -17.22 2.62 -12.49
C ARG A 62 -17.18 2.41 -14.01
N LYS A 63 -16.19 1.67 -14.54
CA LYS A 63 -16.10 1.31 -15.97
C LYS A 63 -16.34 -0.18 -16.24
N LYS A 64 -17.36 -0.78 -15.61
CA LYS A 64 -17.96 -2.02 -16.11
C LYS A 64 -19.48 -1.92 -15.97
N HIS A 65 -20.16 -2.26 -17.05
CA HIS A 65 -21.61 -2.23 -17.31
C HIS A 65 -22.14 -0.95 -17.98
N ASN A 66 -21.90 -0.86 -19.29
CA ASN A 66 -23.01 -0.85 -20.24
C ASN A 66 -23.66 -2.24 -20.21
#